data_AF-A0A1Q7W871-F1
#
_entry.id   AF-A0A1Q7W871-F1
#
_cell.length_a   1.000
_cell.length_b   1.000
_cell.length_c   1.000
_cell.angle_alpha   90.00
_cell.angle_beta   90.00
_cell.angle_gamma   90.00
#
_symmetry.space_group_name_H-M   'P 1'
#
loop_
_entity.id
_entity.type
_entity.pdbx_description
1 polymer ?
#
loop_
_entity_poly.entity_id
_entity_poly.type
_entity_poly.pdbx_seq_one_letter_code
_entity_poly.pdbx_strand_id
1 'polypeptide(L)'
;MDGADGPDRAQGAEPVSFLGAPSPAGFQVRLVILEPGDSLGCRAGDWLATLIVVERGELDVECDSGTHARFGEGAVLTFAGVPVSRLHSVGDVPLVLSALSRVPG
;
A
#
# COMPACT_ATOMS: atom_id res chain seq x y z
N MET A 1 -14.13 -26.38 27.43
CA MET A 1 -12.79 -26.84 27.02
C MET A 1 -12.83 -26.89 25.50
N ASP A 2 -12.40 -25.91 24.71
CA ASP A 2 -11.87 -24.55 24.88
C ASP A 2 -12.39 -23.79 23.63
N GLY A 3 -12.98 -22.61 23.74
CA GLY A 3 -12.23 -21.37 23.96
C GLY A 3 -11.65 -20.92 22.61
N ALA A 4 -12.38 -20.06 21.92
CA ALA A 4 -12.03 -19.54 20.60
C ALA A 4 -10.66 -18.85 20.63
N ASP A 5 -9.74 -19.31 19.78
CA ASP A 5 -8.58 -18.54 19.35
C ASP A 5 -8.89 -17.99 17.94
N GLY A 6 -9.84 -17.06 17.89
CA GLY A 6 -10.00 -16.21 16.72
C GLY A 6 -8.79 -15.28 16.64
N PRO A 7 -8.23 -15.00 15.45
CA PRO A 7 -7.01 -14.22 15.36
C PRO A 7 -7.19 -12.91 16.12
N ASP A 8 -6.26 -12.68 17.04
CA ASP A 8 -6.07 -11.49 17.83
C ASP A 8 -6.36 -10.25 16.98
N ARG A 9 -7.58 -9.74 17.08
CA ARG A 9 -7.98 -8.48 16.45
C ARG A 9 -7.22 -7.44 17.24
N ALA A 10 -6.06 -7.01 16.75
CA ALA A 10 -5.31 -5.89 17.30
C ALA A 10 -6.27 -4.74 17.64
N GLN A 11 -6.66 -4.66 18.92
CA GLN A 11 -7.68 -3.74 19.41
C GLN A 11 -6.98 -2.40 19.64
N GLY A 12 -7.30 -1.40 18.83
CA GLY A 12 -7.11 0.02 19.18
C GLY A 12 -5.88 0.74 18.64
N ALA A 13 -5.10 0.17 17.71
CA ALA A 13 -4.14 0.96 16.96
C ALA A 13 -4.86 1.77 15.88
N GLU A 14 -4.66 3.09 15.85
CA GLU A 14 -5.11 3.91 14.72
C GLU A 14 -4.48 3.38 13.42
N PRO A 15 -5.21 3.40 12.29
CA PRO A 15 -4.65 3.02 11.00
C PRO A 15 -3.36 3.80 10.74
N VAL A 16 -2.31 3.10 10.31
CA VAL A 16 -1.07 3.77 9.90
C VAL A 16 -1.39 4.70 8.74
N SER A 17 -0.98 5.95 8.85
CA SER A 17 -1.03 6.93 7.76
C SER A 17 0.29 7.68 7.69
N PHE A 18 0.75 7.99 6.48
CA PHE A 18 1.92 8.86 6.27
C PHE A 18 1.52 10.29 5.91
N LEU A 19 0.23 10.61 5.95
CA LEU A 19 -0.29 11.93 5.66
C LEU A 19 -0.42 12.78 6.93
N GLY A 20 -0.37 14.10 6.77
CA GLY A 20 -0.62 15.05 7.86
C GLY A 20 0.54 15.30 8.84
N ALA A 21 1.56 14.43 8.87
CA ALA A 21 2.77 14.61 9.66
C ALA A 21 4.00 14.92 8.77
N PRO A 22 4.99 15.68 9.27
CA PRO A 22 6.26 15.86 8.56
C PRO A 22 7.00 14.52 8.43
N SER A 23 7.65 14.30 7.28
CA SER A 23 8.41 13.07 7.06
C SER A 23 9.64 13.02 7.98
N PRO A 24 9.96 11.85 8.57
CA PRO A 24 11.18 11.69 9.35
C PRO A 24 12.44 12.04 8.54
N ALA A 25 13.49 12.52 9.22
CA ALA A 25 14.76 12.82 8.56
C ALA A 25 15.33 11.58 7.84
N GLY A 26 15.79 11.77 6.59
CA GLY A 26 16.27 10.68 5.74
C GLY A 26 15.16 9.88 5.04
N PHE A 27 13.89 10.27 5.18
CA PHE A 27 12.76 9.68 4.48
C PHE A 27 11.97 10.73 3.71
N GLN A 28 11.28 10.27 2.67
CA GLN A 28 10.36 11.05 1.86
C GLN A 28 9.04 10.29 1.71
N VAL A 29 7.94 11.03 1.66
CA VAL A 29 6.61 10.49 1.35
C VAL A 29 6.24 10.92 -0.06
N ARG A 30 5.89 9.94 -0.90
CA ARG A 30 5.29 10.16 -2.22
C ARG A 30 3.82 9.84 -2.14
N LEU A 31 2.98 10.73 -2.67
CA LEU A 31 1.56 10.48 -2.86
C LEU A 31 1.31 9.96 -4.28
N VAL A 32 0.50 8.90 -4.39
CA VAL A 32 0.00 8.39 -5.66
C VAL A 32 -1.52 8.40 -5.61
N ILE A 33 -2.14 9.05 -6.58
CA ILE A 33 -3.59 9.11 -6.73
C ILE A 33 -3.94 8.51 -8.09
N LEU A 34 -4.85 7.55 -8.09
CA LEU A 34 -5.38 6.90 -9.30
C LEU A 34 -6.90 7.07 -9.31
N GLU A 35 -7.46 7.58 -10.40
CA GLU A 35 -8.91 7.66 -10.55
C GLU A 35 -9.53 6.25 -10.66
N PRO A 36 -10.84 6.09 -10.44
CA PRO A 36 -11.52 4.80 -10.63
C PRO A 36 -11.20 4.18 -12.00
N GLY A 37 -10.67 2.96 -12.00
CA GLY A 37 -10.28 2.22 -13.20
C GLY A 37 -8.89 2.56 -13.75
N ASP A 38 -8.19 3.56 -13.21
CA ASP A 38 -6.82 3.85 -13.60
C ASP A 38 -5.85 2.75 -13.17
N SER A 39 -4.71 2.70 -13.84
CA SER A 39 -3.65 1.76 -13.53
C SER A 39 -2.28 2.39 -13.66
N LEU A 40 -1.37 2.05 -12.75
CA LEU A 40 0.01 2.48 -12.75
C LEU A 40 0.93 1.29 -13.04
N GLY A 41 1.68 1.36 -14.14
CA GLY A 41 2.73 0.37 -14.42
C GLY A 41 3.89 0.53 -13.44
N CYS A 42 4.42 -0.59 -12.96
CA CYS A 42 5.56 -0.64 -12.06
C CYS A 42 6.79 -1.17 -12.80
N ARG A 43 7.95 -0.56 -12.58
CA ARG A 43 9.24 -1.12 -12.96
C ARG A 43 9.90 -1.77 -11.76
N ALA A 44 10.72 -2.77 -12.04
CA ALA A 44 11.63 -3.32 -11.05
C ALA A 44 12.48 -2.17 -10.46
N GLY A 45 12.38 -1.97 -9.15
CA GLY A 45 13.10 -0.89 -8.46
C GLY A 45 12.22 0.25 -7.95
N ASP A 46 11.07 0.51 -8.58
CA ASP A 46 10.24 1.70 -8.27
C ASP A 46 9.78 1.74 -6.79
N TRP A 47 9.67 0.56 -6.17
CA TRP A 47 9.13 0.36 -4.84
C TRP A 47 10.11 -0.32 -3.87
N LEU A 48 11.39 -0.40 -4.23
CA LEU A 48 12.41 -0.96 -3.34
C LEU A 48 12.53 -0.13 -2.06
N ALA A 49 12.56 -0.82 -0.92
CA ALA A 49 12.63 -0.19 0.40
C ALA A 49 11.52 0.85 0.65
N THR A 50 10.33 0.61 0.07
CA THR A 50 9.16 1.47 0.22
C THR A 50 8.07 0.75 1.04
N LEU A 51 7.51 1.49 2.00
CA LEU A 51 6.27 1.13 2.69
C LEU A 51 5.12 1.90 2.06
N ILE A 52 4.02 1.22 1.79
CA ILE A 52 2.85 1.80 1.12
C ILE A 52 1.65 1.64 2.03
N VAL A 53 0.87 2.70 2.21
CA VAL A 53 -0.43 2.66 2.87
C VAL A 53 -1.52 2.92 1.84
N VAL A 54 -2.58 2.12 1.87
CA VAL A 54 -3.83 2.46 1.18
C VAL A 54 -4.59 3.45 2.05
N GLU A 55 -4.43 4.73 1.77
CA GLU A 55 -5.05 5.82 2.55
C GLU A 55 -6.54 5.94 2.26
N ARG A 56 -6.97 5.56 1.05
CA ARG A 56 -8.37 5.56 0.64
C ARG A 56 -8.61 4.67 -0.58
N GLY A 57 -9.78 4.04 -0.66
CA GLY A 57 -10.18 3.23 -1.81
C GLY A 57 -9.67 1.79 -1.72
N GLU A 58 -9.63 1.10 -2.86
CA GLU A 58 -9.20 -0.29 -2.96
C GLU A 58 -8.15 -0.44 -4.06
N LEU A 59 -7.06 -1.13 -3.72
CA LEU A 59 -5.93 -1.43 -4.59
C LEU A 59 -5.99 -2.89 -5.02
N ASP A 60 -5.88 -3.15 -6.32
CA ASP A 60 -5.57 -4.47 -6.87
C ASP A 60 -4.14 -4.48 -7.41
N VAL A 61 -3.31 -5.41 -6.91
CA VAL A 61 -1.90 -5.56 -7.25
C VAL A 61 -1.73 -6.73 -8.21
N GLU A 62 -1.25 -6.45 -9.42
CA GLU A 62 -0.88 -7.46 -10.41
C GLU A 62 0.62 -7.78 -10.28
N CYS A 63 0.95 -9.07 -10.18
CA CYS A 63 2.33 -9.57 -10.28
C CYS A 63 2.67 -9.97 -11.72
N ASP A 64 3.96 -10.05 -12.06
CA ASP A 64 4.45 -10.51 -13.37
C ASP A 64 3.93 -11.92 -13.76
N SER A 65 3.53 -12.72 -12.78
CA SER A 65 2.89 -14.03 -12.99
C SER A 65 1.42 -13.96 -13.44
N GLY A 66 0.82 -12.76 -13.48
CA GLY A 66 -0.62 -12.53 -13.67
C GLY A 66 -1.47 -12.82 -12.43
N THR A 67 -0.85 -13.02 -11.26
CA THR A 67 -1.58 -13.18 -10.00
C THR A 67 -2.01 -11.83 -9.44
N HIS A 68 -3.20 -11.78 -8.86
CA HIS A 68 -3.81 -10.58 -8.30
C HIS A 68 -4.08 -10.70 -6.80
N ALA A 69 -3.90 -9.60 -6.07
CA ALA A 69 -4.27 -9.49 -4.66
C ALA A 69 -4.86 -8.10 -4.37
N ARG A 70 -5.94 -8.06 -3.57
CA ARG A 70 -6.68 -6.83 -3.27
C ARG A 70 -6.48 -6.37 -1.84
N PHE A 71 -6.41 -5.05 -1.68
CA PHE A 71 -6.14 -4.39 -0.41
C PHE A 71 -7.01 -3.13 -0.28
N GLY A 72 -7.79 -3.06 0.80
CA GLY A 72 -8.60 -1.89 1.12
C GLY A 72 -7.88 -0.85 1.98
N GLU A 73 -8.61 0.21 2.30
CA GLU A 73 -8.17 1.28 3.20
C GLU A 73 -7.56 0.76 4.51
N GLY A 74 -6.46 1.38 4.92
CA GLY A 74 -5.67 1.02 6.11
C GLY A 74 -4.69 -0.14 5.89
N ALA A 75 -4.69 -0.80 4.73
CA ALA A 75 -3.70 -1.83 4.43
C ALA A 75 -2.29 -1.22 4.31
N VAL A 76 -1.31 -1.89 4.92
CA VAL A 76 0.11 -1.53 4.87
C VAL A 76 0.87 -2.60 4.09
N LEU A 77 1.58 -2.18 3.04
CA LEU A 77 2.20 -3.06 2.05
C LEU A 77 3.69 -2.76 1.88
N THR A 78 4.43 -3.79 1.48
CA THR A 78 5.75 -3.66 0.87
C THR A 78 5.85 -4.59 -0.33
N PHE A 79 6.48 -4.13 -1.40
CA PHE A 79 6.71 -4.94 -2.60
C PHE A 79 8.12 -5.52 -2.67
N ALA A 80 8.86 -5.48 -1.55
CA ALA A 80 10.19 -6.08 -1.47
C ALA A 80 10.12 -7.60 -1.74
N GLY A 81 10.80 -8.05 -2.80
CA GLY A 81 10.83 -9.46 -3.20
C GLY A 81 9.59 -9.94 -3.96
N VAL A 82 8.65 -9.05 -4.29
CA VAL A 82 7.46 -9.37 -5.09
C VAL A 82 7.59 -8.70 -6.47
N PRO A 83 7.53 -9.46 -7.57
CA PRO A 83 7.62 -8.91 -8.92
C PRO A 83 6.29 -8.26 -9.33
N VAL A 84 5.99 -7.08 -8.77
CA VAL A 84 4.78 -6.32 -9.09
C VAL A 84 4.91 -5.66 -10.45
N SER A 85 3.95 -5.92 -11.34
CA SER A 85 3.91 -5.37 -12.69
C SER A 85 3.02 -4.13 -12.77
N ARG A 86 1.93 -4.09 -12.00
CA ARG A 86 0.91 -3.04 -12.10
C ARG A 86 0.11 -2.89 -10.82
N LEU A 87 -0.30 -1.65 -10.55
CA LEU A 87 -1.26 -1.28 -9.51
C LEU A 87 -2.53 -0.78 -10.18
N HIS A 88 -3.68 -1.24 -9.72
CA HIS A 88 -4.98 -0.83 -10.24
C HIS A 88 -5.83 -0.20 -9.16
N SER A 89 -6.47 0.91 -9.51
CA SER A 89 -7.59 1.46 -8.75
C SER A 89 -8.83 0.64 -9.06
N VAL A 90 -9.43 0.01 -8.05
CA VAL A 90 -10.68 -0.75 -8.19
C VAL A 90 -11.80 -0.12 -7.35
N GLY A 91 -13.04 -0.24 -7.84
CA GLY A 91 -14.21 0.39 -7.23
C GLY A 91 -14.52 1.77 -7.80
N ASP A 92 -15.36 2.53 -7.09
CA ASP A 92 -15.99 3.75 -7.61
C ASP A 92 -15.39 5.04 -7.02
N VAL A 93 -14.37 4.92 -6.18
CA VAL A 93 -13.72 6.06 -5.53
C VAL A 93 -12.24 6.11 -5.89
N PRO A 94 -11.61 7.31 -5.96
CA PRO A 94 -10.18 7.39 -6.20
C PRO A 94 -9.38 6.60 -5.17
N LEU A 95 -8.40 5.85 -5.68
CA LEU A 95 -7.39 5.17 -4.88
C LEU A 95 -6.31 6.17 -4.50
N VAL A 96 -6.04 6.26 -3.20
CA VAL A 96 -4.98 7.12 -2.65
C VAL A 96 -3.97 6.26 -1.92
N LEU A 97 -2.71 6.32 -2.36
CA LEU A 97 -1.60 5.63 -1.75
C LEU A 97 -0.59 6.64 -1.22
N SER A 98 -0.14 6.47 0.02
CA SER A 98 1.05 7.13 0.52
C SER A 98 2.20 6.14 0.55
N ALA A 99 3.37 6.57 0.08
CA ALA A 99 4.53 5.72 -0.09
C ALA A 99 5.75 6.34 0.59
N LEU A 100 6.17 5.76 1.71
CA LEU A 100 7.33 6.18 2.47
C LEU A 100 8.57 5.42 1.99
N SER A 101 9.58 6.15 1.53
CA SER A 101 10.87 5.57 1.15
C SER A 101 12.03 6.36 1.74
N ARG A 102 13.21 5.74 1.79
CA ARG A 102 14.44 6.44 2.18
C ARG A 102 14.86 7.40 1.08
N VAL A 103 15.35 8.58 1.46
CA VAL A 103 16.03 9.49 0.53
C VAL A 103 17.40 8.87 0.19
N PRO A 104 17.80 8.80 -1.09
CA PRO A 104 19.17 8.43 -1.46
C PRO A 104 20.15 9.40 -0.81
N GLY A 105 21.13 8.87 -0.08
CA GLY A 105 22.23 9.66 0.50
C GLY A 105 23.32 9.97 -0.51
#